data_AF-A0A6A5DPN9-F1
#
_entry.id   AF-A0A6A5DPN9-F1
#
_cell.length_a   1.000
_cell.length_b   1.000
_cell.length_c   1.000
_cell.angle_alpha   90.00
_cell.angle_beta   90.00
_cell.angle_gamma   90.00
#
_symmetry.space_group_name_H-M   'P 1'
#
loop_
_entity.id
_entity.type
_entity.pdbx_description
1 polymer ?
#
loop_
_entity_poly.entity_id
_entity_poly.type
_entity_poly.pdbx_seq_one_letter_code
_entity_poly.pdbx_strand_id
1 'polypeptide(L)'
;MDNPHDDEPIAGIQKELQTNESAPAAAMAQTYLDKLDIVPLNIAITGESGSGKSTFVNAFRGIRNSDKERAAPTGVKETTTDVTSYPHPNYPNITLWDLPGIGTTKFPADKYLKLVKFKRYDFFIIMSADRFRENDVKLAKEIQKMKKKFYFVRSKIDHNIRDEEETQGSEFNEEETLKEIREDCIQGLVEGRVESPQVFLVSSFKLHLYDFRLLEKTLEEELPALKRNALLLAQDRTWQCLLL
;
A
#
# COMPACT_ATOMS: atom_id res chain seq x y z
N MET A 1 -18.95 6.54 -7.24
CA MET A 1 -20.33 6.28 -6.81
C MET A 1 -20.29 6.28 -5.30
N ASP A 2 -20.66 7.41 -4.72
CA ASP A 2 -20.58 7.69 -3.29
C ASP A 2 -21.61 6.83 -2.55
N ASN A 3 -21.16 6.15 -1.50
CA ASN A 3 -21.99 5.26 -0.70
C ASN A 3 -22.64 6.09 0.43
N PRO A 4 -23.97 6.09 0.58
CA PRO A 4 -24.69 6.99 1.48
C PRO A 4 -24.44 6.77 2.98
N HIS A 5 -23.66 5.75 3.36
CA HIS A 5 -23.26 5.49 4.74
C HIS A 5 -21.89 6.11 5.12
N ASP A 6 -21.17 6.68 4.15
CA ASP A 6 -19.80 7.13 4.39
C ASP A 6 -19.74 8.39 5.28
N ASP A 7 -20.84 9.15 5.42
CA ASP A 7 -20.86 10.52 5.98
C ASP A 7 -21.52 10.66 7.38
N GLU A 8 -21.96 9.59 8.04
CA GLU A 8 -22.79 9.71 9.27
C GLU A 8 -22.19 10.60 10.39
N PRO A 9 -20.89 10.52 10.73
CA PRO A 9 -20.26 11.39 11.73
C PRO A 9 -20.13 12.84 11.26
N ILE A 10 -19.86 13.04 9.97
CA ILE A 10 -19.70 14.37 9.36
C ILE A 10 -21.07 15.05 9.23
N ALA A 11 -22.11 14.29 8.88
CA ALA A 11 -23.49 14.76 8.83
C ALA A 11 -24.00 15.15 10.23
N GLY A 12 -23.62 14.40 11.27
CA GLY A 12 -23.90 14.76 12.67
C GLY A 12 -23.27 16.09 13.07
N ILE A 13 -21.98 16.30 12.75
CA ILE A 13 -21.28 17.57 13.01
C ILE A 13 -21.91 18.72 12.22
N GLN A 14 -22.24 18.51 10.94
CA GLN A 14 -22.88 19.53 10.10
C GLN A 14 -24.26 19.92 10.61
N LYS A 15 -25.05 18.95 11.10
CA LYS A 15 -26.37 19.20 11.69
C LYS A 15 -26.27 20.05 12.96
N GLU A 16 -25.28 19.81 13.80
CA GLU A 16 -25.05 20.57 15.04
C GLU A 16 -24.50 21.99 14.77
N LEU A 17 -23.73 22.16 13.69
CA LEU A 17 -23.33 23.48 13.21
C LEU A 17 -24.52 24.28 12.67
N GLN A 18 -25.53 23.61 12.10
CA GLN A 18 -26.77 24.26 11.62
C GLN A 18 -27.69 24.73 12.77
N THR A 19 -27.57 24.16 13.97
CA THR A 19 -28.34 24.59 15.16
C THR A 19 -27.68 25.76 15.91
N ASN A 20 -26.58 26.35 15.38
CA ASN A 20 -25.76 27.39 16.03
C ASN A 20 -25.12 26.95 17.37
N GLU A 21 -25.10 25.65 17.68
CA GLU A 21 -24.48 25.12 18.89
C GLU A 21 -23.02 24.72 18.62
N SER A 22 -22.11 25.69 18.75
CA SER A 22 -20.69 25.52 18.41
C SER A 22 -19.94 24.55 19.35
N ALA A 23 -20.32 24.48 20.63
CA ALA A 23 -19.63 23.63 21.61
C ALA A 23 -19.94 22.13 21.45
N PRO A 24 -21.21 21.68 21.28
CA PRO A 24 -21.53 20.29 20.96
C PRO A 24 -20.93 19.83 19.62
N ALA A 25 -20.97 20.67 18.59
CA ALA A 25 -20.34 20.38 17.30
C ALA A 25 -18.82 20.17 17.43
N ALA A 26 -18.13 21.04 18.19
CA ALA A 26 -16.71 20.92 18.45
C ALA A 26 -16.37 19.66 19.26
N ALA A 27 -17.17 19.30 20.26
CA ALA A 27 -16.98 18.09 21.04
C ALA A 27 -17.16 16.81 20.19
N MET A 28 -18.14 16.79 19.29
CA MET A 28 -18.34 15.69 18.34
C MET A 28 -17.18 15.58 17.34
N ALA A 29 -16.72 16.71 16.80
CA ALA A 29 -15.56 16.75 15.92
C ALA A 29 -14.30 16.23 16.62
N GLN A 30 -14.04 16.68 17.87
CA GLN A 30 -12.90 16.20 18.65
C GLN A 30 -12.99 14.70 18.92
N THR A 31 -14.16 14.21 19.33
CA THR A 31 -14.39 12.77 19.56
C THR A 31 -14.14 11.94 18.30
N TYR A 32 -14.51 12.46 17.13
CA TYR A 32 -14.26 11.79 15.85
C TYR A 32 -12.77 11.78 15.48
N LEU A 33 -12.07 12.89 15.69
CA LEU A 33 -10.61 12.98 15.48
C LEU A 33 -9.85 12.03 16.42
N ASP A 34 -10.21 12.01 17.71
CA ASP A 34 -9.61 11.11 18.70
C ASP A 34 -9.81 9.63 18.30
N LYS A 35 -10.99 9.29 17.74
CA LYS A 35 -11.25 7.95 17.20
C LYS A 35 -10.36 7.65 15.99
N LEU A 36 -10.18 8.58 15.04
CA LEU A 36 -9.31 8.37 13.88
C LEU A 36 -7.84 8.18 14.27
N ASP A 37 -7.38 8.81 15.34
CA ASP A 37 -5.98 8.69 15.78
C ASP A 37 -5.65 7.31 16.31
N ILE A 38 -6.59 6.62 16.93
CA ILE A 38 -6.40 5.27 17.49
C ILE A 38 -6.72 4.13 16.51
N VAL A 39 -7.23 4.42 15.31
CA VAL A 39 -7.58 3.37 14.33
C VAL A 39 -6.32 2.62 13.88
N PRO A 40 -6.24 1.29 14.10
CA PRO A 40 -5.17 0.48 13.57
C PRO A 40 -5.27 0.40 12.04
N LEU A 41 -4.14 0.56 11.37
CA LEU A 41 -4.02 0.55 9.91
C LEU A 41 -3.08 -0.58 9.48
N ASN A 42 -3.63 -1.51 8.72
CA ASN A 42 -2.96 -2.72 8.24
C ASN A 42 -2.62 -2.57 6.75
N ILE A 43 -1.35 -2.34 6.47
CA ILE A 43 -0.84 -2.11 5.11
C ILE A 43 -0.26 -3.42 4.59
N ALA A 44 -0.83 -4.00 3.53
CA ALA A 44 -0.27 -5.20 2.92
C ALA A 44 0.75 -4.84 1.83
N ILE A 45 1.96 -5.39 1.94
CA ILE A 45 3.01 -5.33 0.92
C ILE A 45 2.97 -6.65 0.15
N THR A 46 2.46 -6.61 -1.08
CA THR A 46 2.21 -7.80 -1.92
C THR A 46 2.97 -7.71 -3.24
N GLY A 47 3.15 -8.83 -3.93
CA GLY A 47 3.89 -8.89 -5.20
C GLY A 47 4.59 -10.23 -5.36
N GLU A 48 5.28 -10.42 -6.49
CA GLU A 48 6.00 -11.67 -6.76
C GLU A 48 7.18 -11.89 -5.78
N SER A 49 7.69 -13.12 -5.72
CA SER A 49 8.92 -13.41 -4.99
C SER A 49 10.10 -12.64 -5.61
N GLY A 50 11.01 -12.14 -4.77
CA GLY A 50 12.16 -11.37 -5.25
C GLY A 50 11.86 -9.91 -5.64
N SER A 51 10.61 -9.43 -5.56
CA SER A 51 10.28 -8.03 -5.87
C SER A 51 10.75 -7.00 -4.82
N GLY A 52 11.44 -7.42 -3.75
CA GLY A 52 12.01 -6.51 -2.75
C GLY A 52 11.06 -6.11 -1.61
N LYS A 53 9.93 -6.81 -1.43
CA LYS A 53 8.91 -6.51 -0.38
C LYS A 53 9.48 -6.32 1.02
N SER A 54 10.25 -7.30 1.51
CA SER A 54 10.87 -7.25 2.83
C SER A 54 11.87 -6.09 2.95
N THR A 55 12.64 -5.82 1.90
CA THR A 55 13.56 -4.66 1.83
C THR A 55 12.80 -3.34 1.91
N PHE A 56 11.67 -3.23 1.20
CA PHE A 56 10.81 -2.05 1.25
C PHE A 56 10.17 -1.87 2.63
N VAL A 57 9.69 -2.94 3.27
CA VAL A 57 9.16 -2.90 4.65
C VAL A 57 10.19 -2.31 5.61
N ASN A 58 11.45 -2.73 5.49
CA ASN A 58 12.53 -2.21 6.31
C ASN A 58 12.81 -0.74 6.04
N ALA A 59 12.95 -0.37 4.75
CA ALA A 59 13.18 1.00 4.33
C ALA A 59 12.06 1.94 4.81
N PHE A 60 10.81 1.56 4.60
CA PHE A 60 9.62 2.32 5.02
C PHE A 60 9.57 2.52 6.55
N ARG A 61 10.05 1.54 7.32
CA ARG A 61 10.13 1.62 8.79
C ARG A 61 11.39 2.35 9.29
N GLY A 62 12.28 2.79 8.40
CA GLY A 62 13.58 3.36 8.78
C GLY A 62 14.53 2.36 9.46
N ILE A 63 14.37 1.06 9.19
CA ILE A 63 15.17 -0.02 9.78
C ILE A 63 16.20 -0.52 8.77
N ARG A 64 17.44 -0.70 9.22
CA ARG A 64 18.51 -1.23 8.38
C ARG A 64 18.28 -2.73 8.14
N ASN A 65 18.47 -3.19 6.91
CA ASN A 65 18.35 -4.62 6.56
C ASN A 65 19.31 -5.54 7.34
N SER A 66 20.41 -4.99 7.88
CA SER A 66 21.38 -5.72 8.71
C SER A 66 20.94 -5.90 10.17
N ASP A 67 19.85 -5.27 10.60
CA ASP A 67 19.30 -5.39 11.95
C ASP A 67 18.60 -6.74 12.12
N LYS A 68 19.28 -7.69 12.76
CA LYS A 68 18.79 -9.08 12.91
C LYS A 68 17.58 -9.22 13.83
N GLU A 69 17.29 -8.21 14.64
CA GLU A 69 16.22 -8.28 15.64
C GLU A 69 14.91 -7.69 15.10
N ARG A 70 15.00 -6.59 14.34
CA ARG A 70 13.82 -5.80 13.95
C ARG A 70 13.51 -5.81 12.46
N ALA A 71 14.48 -6.16 11.61
CA ALA A 71 14.29 -6.16 10.16
C ALA A 71 13.48 -7.37 9.70
N ALA A 72 12.65 -7.15 8.69
CA ALA A 72 12.10 -8.22 7.87
C ALA A 72 13.25 -8.97 7.19
N PRO A 73 13.30 -10.32 7.28
CA PRO A 73 14.36 -11.10 6.67
C PRO A 73 14.41 -10.89 5.15
N THR A 74 15.57 -10.51 4.63
CA THR A 74 15.82 -10.32 3.19
C THR A 74 16.80 -11.38 2.67
N GLY A 75 16.69 -11.74 1.39
CA GLY A 75 17.56 -12.75 0.79
C GLY A 75 17.23 -13.04 -0.66
N VAL A 76 18.09 -13.84 -1.30
CA VAL A 76 17.97 -14.22 -2.72
C VAL A 76 16.87 -15.26 -2.94
N LYS A 77 16.58 -16.09 -1.93
CA LYS A 77 15.46 -17.04 -1.92
C LYS A 77 14.23 -16.39 -1.29
N GLU A 78 13.06 -16.97 -1.54
CA GLU A 78 11.82 -16.62 -0.82
C GLU A 78 12.07 -16.74 0.70
N THR A 79 12.22 -15.59 1.37
CA THR A 79 12.47 -15.51 2.82
C THR A 79 11.17 -15.52 3.61
N THR A 80 10.11 -14.94 3.04
CA THR A 80 8.79 -14.85 3.65
C THR A 80 7.97 -16.08 3.30
N THR A 81 8.04 -17.12 4.14
CA THR A 81 7.22 -18.34 3.99
C THR A 81 5.82 -18.19 4.56
N ASP A 82 5.63 -17.21 5.44
CA ASP A 82 4.38 -16.94 6.12
C ASP A 82 4.13 -15.44 6.17
N VAL A 83 2.86 -15.07 6.24
CA VAL A 83 2.48 -13.67 6.31
C VAL A 83 2.94 -13.07 7.63
N THR A 84 3.79 -12.05 7.59
CA THR A 84 4.46 -11.51 8.78
C THR A 84 4.14 -10.03 9.01
N SER A 85 3.78 -9.65 10.23
CA SER A 85 3.50 -8.27 10.63
C SER A 85 4.73 -7.57 11.19
N TYR A 86 4.89 -6.31 10.81
CA TYR A 86 5.96 -5.41 11.24
C TYR A 86 5.37 -4.07 11.66
N PRO A 87 5.17 -3.85 12.98
CA PRO A 87 4.71 -2.56 13.50
C PRO A 87 5.69 -1.44 13.15
N HIS A 88 5.17 -0.27 12.83
CA HIS A 88 5.99 0.91 12.57
C HIS A 88 6.54 1.48 13.90
N PRO A 89 7.87 1.74 14.02
CA PRO A 89 8.46 2.14 15.30
C PRO A 89 7.95 3.48 15.83
N ASN A 90 7.63 4.43 14.93
CA ASN A 90 7.17 5.77 15.30
C ASN A 90 5.64 5.92 15.26
N TYR A 91 4.92 4.94 14.69
CA TYR A 91 3.47 5.02 14.47
C TYR A 91 2.84 3.71 14.90
N PRO A 92 2.54 3.53 16.21
CA PRO A 92 2.15 2.24 16.77
C PRO A 92 0.85 1.69 16.18
N ASN A 93 0.00 2.55 15.63
CA ASN A 93 -1.25 2.15 14.98
C ASN A 93 -1.04 1.70 13.53
N ILE A 94 0.17 1.80 12.97
CA ILE A 94 0.47 1.36 11.61
C ILE A 94 1.24 0.05 11.64
N THR A 95 0.70 -0.98 10.98
CA THR A 95 1.34 -2.28 10.81
C THR A 95 1.54 -2.59 9.33
N LEU A 96 2.80 -2.80 8.94
CA LEU A 96 3.13 -3.30 7.61
C LEU A 96 3.11 -4.83 7.62
N TRP A 97 2.43 -5.43 6.66
CA TRP A 97 2.34 -6.88 6.49
C TRP A 97 3.13 -7.28 5.25
N ASP A 98 4.28 -7.92 5.45
CA ASP A 98 5.04 -8.52 4.36
C ASP A 98 4.35 -9.81 3.93
N LEU A 99 3.81 -9.82 2.72
CA LEU A 99 3.11 -10.98 2.18
C LEU A 99 4.09 -11.88 1.41
N PRO A 100 3.88 -13.20 1.41
CA PRO A 100 4.65 -14.12 0.59
C PRO A 100 4.47 -13.81 -0.90
N GLY A 101 5.39 -14.30 -1.74
CA GLY A 101 5.32 -14.05 -3.18
C GLY A 101 4.12 -14.74 -3.83
N ILE A 102 3.32 -14.02 -4.62
CA ILE A 102 2.31 -14.67 -5.46
C ILE A 102 2.99 -15.50 -6.55
N GLY A 103 2.42 -16.66 -6.89
CA GLY A 103 2.90 -17.51 -7.99
C GLY A 103 4.00 -18.49 -7.60
N THR A 104 4.34 -18.59 -6.30
CA THR A 104 5.30 -19.60 -5.80
C THR A 104 4.61 -20.94 -5.55
N THR A 105 5.39 -22.01 -5.38
CA THR A 105 4.85 -23.36 -5.12
C THR A 105 3.99 -23.41 -3.85
N LYS A 106 4.34 -22.62 -2.83
CA LYS A 106 3.58 -22.51 -1.57
C LYS A 106 2.40 -21.54 -1.67
N PHE A 107 2.51 -20.54 -2.55
CA PHE A 107 1.49 -19.52 -2.78
C PHE A 107 1.04 -19.44 -4.24
N PRO A 108 0.39 -20.52 -4.77
CA PRO A 108 -0.15 -20.52 -6.13
C PRO A 108 -1.13 -19.37 -6.33
N ALA A 109 -1.09 -18.75 -7.51
CA ALA A 109 -1.82 -17.51 -7.78
C ALA A 109 -3.35 -17.66 -7.66
N ASP A 110 -3.92 -18.85 -7.89
CA ASP A 110 -5.35 -19.16 -7.76
C ASP A 110 -5.80 -19.26 -6.29
N LYS A 111 -4.90 -19.67 -5.38
CA LYS A 111 -5.18 -19.82 -3.94
C LYS A 111 -4.67 -18.65 -3.10
N TYR A 112 -3.84 -17.79 -3.69
CA TYR A 112 -3.10 -16.73 -3.01
C TYR A 112 -3.97 -15.89 -2.06
N LEU A 113 -5.05 -15.28 -2.58
CA LEU A 113 -5.90 -14.36 -1.81
C LEU A 113 -6.49 -15.01 -0.55
N LYS A 114 -6.84 -16.30 -0.64
CA LYS A 114 -7.37 -17.07 0.48
C LYS A 114 -6.27 -17.36 1.51
N LEU A 115 -5.09 -17.80 1.05
CA LEU A 115 -3.96 -18.15 1.90
C LEU A 115 -3.47 -16.95 2.72
N VAL A 116 -3.35 -15.78 2.08
CA VAL A 116 -2.86 -14.56 2.76
C VAL A 116 -3.97 -13.78 3.48
N LYS A 117 -5.20 -14.31 3.53
CA LYS A 117 -6.39 -13.68 4.12
C LYS A 117 -6.58 -12.24 3.63
N PHE A 118 -6.52 -12.04 2.31
CA PHE A 118 -6.39 -10.75 1.63
C PHE A 118 -7.42 -9.68 2.08
N LYS A 119 -8.63 -10.09 2.49
CA LYS A 119 -9.66 -9.17 3.00
C LYS A 119 -9.30 -8.44 4.31
N ARG A 120 -8.27 -8.86 5.05
CA ARG A 120 -7.98 -8.29 6.38
C ARG A 120 -7.28 -6.93 6.37
N TYR A 121 -6.64 -6.56 5.26
CA TYR A 121 -5.81 -5.34 5.17
C TYR A 121 -6.65 -4.13 4.76
N ASP A 122 -6.25 -2.94 5.17
CA ASP A 122 -7.00 -1.71 4.91
C ASP A 122 -6.66 -1.15 3.53
N PHE A 123 -5.39 -1.20 3.13
CA PHE A 123 -4.94 -0.92 1.77
C PHE A 123 -3.66 -1.70 1.43
N PHE A 124 -3.21 -1.56 0.18
CA PHE A 124 -2.13 -2.38 -0.38
C PHE A 124 -1.05 -1.55 -1.04
N ILE A 125 0.18 -2.06 -1.00
CA ILE A 125 1.27 -1.66 -1.87
C ILE A 125 1.63 -2.89 -2.70
N ILE A 126 1.46 -2.79 -4.01
CA ILE A 126 1.81 -3.85 -4.97
C ILE A 126 3.22 -3.56 -5.46
N MET A 127 4.14 -4.47 -5.15
CA MET A 127 5.54 -4.36 -5.52
C MET A 127 5.89 -5.26 -6.69
N SER A 128 6.34 -4.62 -7.76
CA SER A 128 6.85 -5.26 -8.97
C SER A 128 8.31 -4.89 -9.16
N ALA A 129 9.12 -5.81 -9.67
CA ALA A 129 10.53 -5.57 -10.00
C ALA A 129 10.77 -6.01 -11.45
N ASP A 130 11.72 -5.35 -12.11
CA ASP A 130 12.30 -5.70 -13.42
C ASP A 130 11.34 -5.68 -14.61
N ARG A 131 10.24 -6.43 -14.61
CA ARG A 131 9.22 -6.45 -15.69
C ARG A 131 7.82 -6.43 -15.13
N PHE A 132 6.88 -5.78 -15.82
CA PHE A 132 5.47 -5.85 -15.45
C PHE A 132 4.94 -7.27 -15.73
N ARG A 133 4.17 -7.84 -14.79
CA ARG A 133 3.74 -9.26 -14.85
C ARG A 133 2.22 -9.40 -14.79
N GLU A 134 1.70 -10.52 -15.29
CA GLU A 134 0.26 -10.85 -15.19
C GLU A 134 -0.23 -10.87 -13.74
N ASN A 135 0.62 -11.32 -12.81
CA ASN A 135 0.31 -11.33 -11.38
C ASN A 135 0.10 -9.92 -10.81
N ASP A 136 0.77 -8.90 -11.36
CA ASP A 136 0.62 -7.50 -10.94
C ASP A 136 -0.80 -7.01 -11.25
N VAL A 137 -1.26 -7.24 -12.49
CA VAL A 137 -2.63 -6.93 -12.92
C VAL A 137 -3.65 -7.71 -12.10
N LYS A 138 -3.39 -9.01 -11.87
CA LYS A 138 -4.27 -9.87 -11.08
C LYS A 138 -4.46 -9.32 -9.67
N LEU A 139 -3.38 -8.95 -9.00
CA LEU A 139 -3.45 -8.34 -7.66
C LEU A 139 -4.23 -7.03 -7.68
N ALA A 140 -3.91 -6.12 -8.60
CA ALA A 140 -4.56 -4.81 -8.70
C ALA A 140 -6.08 -4.93 -8.92
N LYS A 141 -6.50 -5.80 -9.84
CA LYS A 141 -7.93 -6.04 -10.12
C LYS A 141 -8.68 -6.59 -8.92
N GLU A 142 -8.07 -7.52 -8.18
CA GLU A 142 -8.70 -8.10 -7.00
C GLU A 142 -8.82 -7.07 -5.86
N ILE A 143 -7.85 -6.17 -5.72
CA ILE A 143 -7.92 -5.07 -4.77
C ILE A 143 -9.01 -4.05 -5.16
N GLN A 144 -9.09 -3.69 -6.44
CA GLN A 144 -10.13 -2.81 -6.97
C GLN A 144 -11.53 -3.38 -6.79
N LYS A 145 -11.73 -4.69 -7.04
CA LYS A 145 -13.01 -5.38 -6.79
C LYS A 145 -13.45 -5.31 -5.32
N MET A 146 -12.49 -5.32 -4.40
CA MET A 146 -12.74 -5.16 -2.97
C MET A 146 -12.95 -3.68 -2.57
N LYS A 147 -12.91 -2.73 -3.52
CA LYS A 147 -13.00 -1.28 -3.29
C LYS A 147 -11.97 -0.77 -2.29
N LYS A 148 -10.77 -1.37 -2.29
CA LYS A 148 -9.66 -0.94 -1.44
C LYS A 148 -8.66 -0.16 -2.25
N LYS A 149 -7.98 0.79 -1.59
CA LYS A 149 -6.91 1.55 -2.21
C LYS A 149 -5.68 0.66 -2.39
N PHE A 150 -4.94 0.89 -3.46
CA PHE A 150 -3.59 0.38 -3.60
C PHE A 150 -2.67 1.41 -4.26
N TYR A 151 -1.37 1.20 -4.07
CA TYR A 151 -0.31 1.94 -4.74
C TYR A 151 0.58 0.93 -5.45
N PHE A 152 0.88 1.17 -6.72
CA PHE A 152 1.77 0.32 -7.49
C PHE A 152 3.19 0.86 -7.38
N VAL A 153 4.12 0.02 -6.92
CA VAL A 153 5.50 0.39 -6.68
C VAL A 153 6.40 -0.46 -7.56
N ARG A 154 7.01 0.18 -8.55
CA ARG A 154 8.10 -0.39 -9.33
C ARG A 154 9.39 -0.23 -8.55
N SER A 155 9.85 -1.33 -8.01
CA SER A 155 11.04 -1.41 -7.16
C SER A 155 12.33 -1.64 -7.96
N LYS A 156 13.47 -1.50 -7.29
CA LYS A 156 14.82 -1.74 -7.83
C LYS A 156 15.18 -0.90 -9.05
N ILE A 157 14.61 0.30 -9.12
CA ILE A 157 14.90 1.26 -10.20
C ILE A 157 16.40 1.57 -10.28
N ASP A 158 17.11 1.57 -9.14
CA ASP A 158 18.56 1.75 -9.12
C ASP A 158 19.35 0.63 -9.80
N HIS A 159 18.76 -0.55 -9.97
CA HIS A 159 19.33 -1.63 -10.80
C HIS A 159 18.92 -1.45 -12.25
N ASN A 160 17.64 -1.19 -12.53
CA ASN A 160 17.16 -1.01 -13.90
C ASN A 160 17.88 0.13 -14.62
N ILE A 161 18.07 1.27 -13.95
CA ILE A 161 18.81 2.41 -14.48
C ILE A 161 20.29 2.06 -14.75
N ARG A 162 20.93 1.31 -13.87
CA ARG A 162 22.32 0.89 -14.08
C ARG A 162 22.46 -0.07 -15.26
N ASP A 163 21.54 -1.01 -15.39
CA ASP A 163 21.56 -1.99 -16.48
C ASP A 163 21.32 -1.30 -17.83
N GLU A 164 20.42 -0.30 -17.90
CA GLU A 164 20.18 0.50 -19.11
C GLU A 164 21.36 1.43 -19.43
N GLU A 165 21.98 2.05 -18.43
CA GLU A 165 23.18 2.88 -18.62
C GLU A 165 24.34 2.08 -19.23
N GLU A 166 24.60 0.87 -18.73
CA GLU A 166 25.61 -0.04 -19.29
C GLU A 166 25.26 -0.53 -20.70
N THR A 167 23.97 -0.67 -21.01
CA THR A 167 23.49 -1.17 -22.32
C THR A 167 23.55 -0.09 -23.40
N GLN A 168 23.10 1.13 -23.07
CA GLN A 168 22.97 2.24 -24.01
C GLN A 168 24.23 3.13 -24.07
N GLY A 169 25.11 3.04 -23.07
CA GLY A 169 26.37 3.78 -23.02
C GLY A 169 26.15 5.29 -23.17
N SER A 170 26.76 5.90 -24.18
CA SER A 170 26.68 7.35 -24.40
C SER A 170 25.29 7.86 -24.80
N GLU A 171 24.37 6.98 -25.22
CA GLU A 171 23.01 7.34 -25.60
C GLU A 171 22.04 7.32 -24.40
N PHE A 172 22.50 6.89 -23.23
CA PHE A 172 21.66 6.72 -22.04
C PHE A 172 21.04 8.04 -21.57
N ASN A 173 19.73 8.00 -21.33
CA ASN A 173 18.96 9.08 -20.72
C ASN A 173 18.11 8.55 -19.56
N GLU A 174 18.47 8.91 -18.33
CA GLU A 174 17.77 8.48 -17.12
C GLU A 174 16.31 8.95 -17.08
N GLU A 175 16.01 10.19 -17.49
CA GLU A 175 14.66 10.74 -17.45
C GLU A 175 13.73 10.03 -18.43
N GLU A 176 14.20 9.78 -19.66
CA GLU A 176 13.46 9.05 -20.68
C GLU A 176 13.22 7.60 -20.26
N THR A 177 14.26 6.93 -19.75
CA THR A 177 14.16 5.55 -19.23
C THR A 177 13.14 5.45 -18.09
N LEU A 178 13.16 6.37 -17.13
CA LEU A 178 12.19 6.40 -16.03
C LEU A 178 10.77 6.63 -16.55
N LYS A 179 10.60 7.51 -17.55
CA LYS A 179 9.31 7.78 -18.17
C LYS A 179 8.76 6.52 -18.85
N GLU A 180 9.56 5.84 -19.66
CA GLU A 180 9.17 4.60 -20.34
C GLU A 180 8.76 3.51 -19.36
N ILE A 181 9.55 3.28 -18.30
CA ILE A 181 9.23 2.29 -17.26
C ILE A 181 7.89 2.61 -16.58
N ARG A 182 7.63 3.90 -16.31
CA ARG A 182 6.36 4.32 -15.70
C ARG A 182 5.18 4.10 -16.65
N GLU A 183 5.34 4.49 -17.91
CA GLU A 183 4.31 4.34 -18.94
C GLU A 183 3.96 2.87 -19.20
N ASP A 184 4.97 1.98 -19.26
CA ASP A 184 4.76 0.53 -19.36
C ASP A 184 3.90 -0.01 -18.21
N CYS A 185 4.21 0.39 -16.97
CA CYS A 185 3.43 -0.03 -15.80
C CYS A 185 1.99 0.51 -15.84
N ILE A 186 1.80 1.78 -16.21
CA ILE A 186 0.47 2.41 -16.31
C ILE A 186 -0.33 1.72 -17.41
N GLN A 187 0.24 1.53 -18.59
CA GLN A 187 -0.41 0.89 -19.72
C GLN A 187 -0.86 -0.52 -19.36
N GLY A 188 0.02 -1.34 -18.78
CA GLY A 188 -0.33 -2.70 -18.38
C GLY A 188 -1.47 -2.76 -17.34
N LEU A 189 -1.52 -1.81 -16.41
CA LEU A 189 -2.63 -1.71 -15.45
C LEU A 189 -3.93 -1.27 -16.12
N VAL A 190 -3.89 -0.26 -16.99
CA VAL A 190 -5.06 0.26 -17.72
C VAL A 190 -5.64 -0.80 -18.67
N GLU A 191 -4.80 -1.53 -19.41
CA GLU A 191 -5.20 -2.68 -20.23
C GLU A 191 -5.85 -3.78 -19.38
N GLY A 192 -5.36 -3.95 -18.15
CA GLY A 192 -5.97 -4.78 -17.10
C GLY A 192 -7.34 -4.31 -16.61
N ARG A 193 -7.82 -3.14 -17.05
CA ARG A 193 -9.02 -2.42 -16.58
C ARG A 193 -8.91 -1.95 -15.13
N VAL A 194 -7.70 -1.61 -14.72
CA VAL A 194 -7.45 -0.95 -13.43
C VAL A 194 -7.69 0.54 -13.59
N GLU A 195 -8.51 1.10 -12.70
CA GLU A 195 -8.92 2.51 -12.75
C GLU A 195 -7.86 3.39 -12.06
N SER A 196 -7.45 4.45 -12.75
CA SER A 196 -6.55 5.51 -12.23
C SER A 196 -5.35 4.98 -11.42
N PRO A 197 -4.49 4.12 -12.00
CA PRO A 197 -3.38 3.54 -11.27
C PRO A 197 -2.36 4.61 -10.86
N GLN A 198 -1.97 4.62 -9.58
CA GLN A 198 -0.84 5.41 -9.10
C GLN A 198 0.42 4.54 -9.09
N VAL A 199 1.42 4.94 -9.88
CA VAL A 199 2.68 4.22 -10.07
C VAL A 199 3.82 5.04 -9.51
N PHE A 200 4.65 4.41 -8.66
CA PHE A 200 5.85 5.00 -8.06
C PHE A 200 7.07 4.17 -8.40
N LEU A 201 8.10 4.81 -8.93
CA LEU A 201 9.40 4.22 -9.26
C LEU A 201 10.33 4.44 -8.07
N VAL A 202 10.76 3.37 -7.39
CA VAL A 202 11.52 3.51 -6.13
C VAL A 202 12.78 2.64 -6.08
N SER A 203 13.75 3.12 -5.31
CA SER A 203 14.83 2.31 -4.75
C SER A 203 14.68 2.25 -3.23
N SER A 204 14.69 1.05 -2.66
CA SER A 204 14.70 0.86 -1.20
C SER A 204 16.09 1.05 -0.58
N PHE A 205 17.12 1.33 -1.38
CA PHE A 205 18.48 1.63 -0.93
C PHE A 205 18.83 3.11 -1.08
N LYS A 206 18.29 3.77 -2.11
CA LYS A 206 18.52 5.19 -2.41
C LYS A 206 17.23 6.00 -2.20
N LEU A 207 16.78 6.13 -0.96
CA LEU A 207 15.46 6.73 -0.61
C LEU A 207 15.30 8.21 -0.99
N HIS A 208 16.41 8.91 -1.25
CA HIS A 208 16.41 10.32 -1.66
C HIS A 208 16.31 10.49 -3.19
N LEU A 209 16.40 9.39 -3.94
CA LEU A 209 16.24 9.38 -5.39
C LEU A 209 14.85 8.83 -5.76
N TYR A 210 14.43 9.15 -6.99
CA TYR A 210 13.18 8.67 -7.57
C TYR A 210 11.95 9.05 -6.72
N ASP A 211 10.93 8.19 -6.68
CA ASP A 211 9.62 8.52 -6.12
C ASP A 211 9.44 8.09 -4.65
N PHE A 212 10.48 7.64 -3.94
CA PHE A 212 10.26 7.15 -2.56
C PHE A 212 9.67 8.25 -1.66
N ARG A 213 10.20 9.47 -1.74
CA ARG A 213 9.65 10.65 -1.04
C ARG A 213 8.27 11.05 -1.53
N LEU A 214 8.01 10.90 -2.83
CA LEU A 214 6.69 11.19 -3.40
C LEU A 214 5.66 10.19 -2.86
N LEU A 215 6.00 8.90 -2.77
CA LEU A 215 5.17 7.87 -2.18
C LEU A 215 4.87 8.16 -0.69
N GLU A 216 5.88 8.52 0.11
CA GLU A 216 5.68 8.93 1.51
C GLU A 216 4.69 10.09 1.61
N LYS A 217 4.92 11.16 0.83
CA LYS A 217 4.06 12.33 0.80
C LYS A 217 2.62 11.99 0.39
N THR A 218 2.43 11.20 -0.66
CA THR A 218 1.09 10.77 -1.09
C THR A 218 0.39 9.97 -0.01
N LEU A 219 1.10 9.06 0.67
CA LEU A 219 0.53 8.29 1.77
C LEU A 219 0.16 9.17 2.97
N GLU A 220 0.97 10.17 3.30
CA GLU A 220 0.67 11.16 4.35
C GLU A 220 -0.58 11.99 4.02
N GLU A 221 -0.68 12.49 2.78
CA GLU A 221 -1.82 13.28 2.30
C GLU A 221 -3.12 12.47 2.28
N GLU A 222 -3.04 11.19 1.88
CA GLU A 222 -4.21 10.30 1.82
C GLU A 222 -4.51 9.60 3.16
N LEU A 223 -3.64 9.70 4.17
CA LEU A 223 -3.76 9.00 5.46
C LEU A 223 -5.10 9.26 6.18
N PRO A 224 -5.63 10.50 6.25
CA PRO A 224 -6.93 10.73 6.88
C PRO A 224 -8.07 9.95 6.22
N ALA A 225 -8.07 9.90 4.88
CA ALA A 225 -9.07 9.13 4.12
C ALA A 225 -8.89 7.62 4.32
N LEU A 226 -7.65 7.13 4.35
CA LEU A 226 -7.34 5.73 4.63
C LEU A 226 -7.81 5.31 6.03
N LYS A 227 -7.56 6.14 7.05
CA LYS A 227 -8.03 5.91 8.43
C LYS A 227 -9.56 5.92 8.52
N ARG A 228 -10.23 6.86 7.85
CA ARG A 228 -11.70 6.90 7.77
C ARG A 228 -12.25 5.62 7.15
N ASN A 229 -11.68 5.17 6.02
CA ASN A 229 -12.10 3.94 5.37
C ASN A 229 -11.89 2.71 6.25
N ALA A 230 -10.75 2.63 6.96
CA ALA A 230 -10.49 1.55 7.91
C ALA A 230 -11.50 1.53 9.07
N LEU A 231 -11.85 2.71 9.62
CA LEU A 231 -12.87 2.84 10.67
C LEU A 231 -14.25 2.38 10.19
N LEU A 232 -14.68 2.80 9.00
CA LEU A 232 -15.96 2.38 8.40
C LEU A 232 -16.00 0.86 8.19
N LEU A 233 -14.93 0.29 7.61
CA LEU A 233 -14.80 -1.15 7.41
C LEU A 233 -14.77 -1.94 8.72
N ALA A 234 -14.27 -1.36 9.81
CA ALA A 234 -14.30 -1.99 11.14
C ALA A 234 -15.73 -1.99 11.71
N GLN A 235 -16.46 -0.89 11.55
CA GLN A 235 -17.85 -0.75 12.01
C GLN A 235 -18.78 -1.73 11.29
N ASP A 236 -18.67 -1.86 9.96
CA ASP A 236 -19.44 -2.83 9.17
C ASP A 236 -19.22 -4.28 9.65
N ARG A 237 -17.99 -4.64 10.01
CA ARG A 237 -17.68 -5.99 10.52
C ARG A 237 -18.33 -6.25 11.88
N THR A 238 -18.34 -5.26 12.77
CA THR A 238 -19.04 -5.38 14.07
C THR A 238 -20.54 -5.57 13.90
N TRP A 239 -21.17 -4.88 12.93
CA TRP A 239 -22.59 -5.06 12.65
C TRP A 239 -22.92 -6.44 12.07
N GLN A 240 -22.06 -6.99 11.21
CA GLN A 240 -22.21 -8.37 10.72
C GLN A 240 -22.10 -9.42 11.83
N CYS A 241 -21.25 -9.19 12.83
CA CYS A 241 -21.10 -10.09 13.98
C CYS A 241 -22.28 -10.02 14.97
N LEU A 242 -23.01 -8.89 15.03
CA LEU A 242 -24.16 -8.72 15.93
C LEU A 242 -25.48 -9.23 15.32
N LEU A 243 -25.52 -9.51 14.02
CA LEU A 243 -26.67 -10.02 13.28
C LEU A 243 -26.63 -11.54 13.02
N LEU A 244 -25.66 -12.25 13.61
CA LEU A 244 -25.52 -13.71 13.61
C LEU A 244 -25.72 -14.26 15.03
#